data_AF-A0A7V5BYM7-F1
#
_entry.id   AF-A0A7V5BYM7-F1
#
_cell.length_a   1.000
_cell.length_b   1.000
_cell.length_c   1.000
_cell.angle_alpha   90.00
_cell.angle_beta   90.00
_cell.angle_gamma   90.00
#
_symmetry.space_group_name_H-M   'P 1'
#
loop_
_entity.id
_entity.type
_entity.pdbx_description
1 polymer ?
#
loop_
_entity_poly.entity_id
_entity_poly.type
_entity_poly.pdbx_seq_one_letter_code
_entity_poly.pdbx_strand_id
1 'polypeptide(L)' 'MTTLLVAALVAWATGPTRAVPAPDEVLSTSPDELRLVFEAPVEEAEIRLYGPDGAPIDLPPPTVDGETVVVAPPELG' A
#
# COMPACT_ATOMS: atom_id res chain seq x y z
N MET A 1 -20.44 -7.35 -5.33
CA MET A 1 -19.04 -7.60 -5.76
C MET A 1 -18.42 -6.24 -5.92
N THR A 2 -17.52 -5.86 -5.02
CA THR A 2 -16.94 -4.52 -5.00
C THR A 2 -15.44 -4.67 -5.19
N THR A 3 -14.96 -4.19 -6.34
CA THR A 3 -13.55 -4.25 -6.74
C THR A 3 -12.83 -3.08 -6.07
N LEU A 4 -11.78 -3.36 -5.29
CA LEU A 4 -10.89 -2.33 -4.77
C LEU A 4 -9.87 -1.94 -5.84
N LEU A 5 -9.88 -0.67 -6.25
CA LEU A 5 -8.84 -0.08 -7.09
C LEU A 5 -7.86 0.67 -6.19
N VAL A 6 -6.70 0.08 -5.93
CA VAL A 6 -5.61 0.75 -5.21
C VAL A 6 -4.75 1.52 -6.21
N ALA A 7 -4.90 2.84 -6.24
CA ALA A 7 -4.02 3.73 -6.99
C ALA A 7 -3.12 4.50 -6.01
N ALA A 8 -1.85 4.14 -5.93
CA ALA A 8 -0.83 4.91 -5.22
C ALA A 8 0.29 5.24 -6.20
N LEU A 9 0.43 6.52 -6.58
CA LEU A 9 1.52 7.01 -7.42
C LEU A 9 1.75 8.48 -7.14
N VAL A 10 2.65 8.79 -6.20
CA VAL A 10 3.54 9.96 -6.32
C VAL A 10 4.85 9.70 -5.56
N ALA A 11 5.89 9.30 -6.31
CA ALA A 11 7.28 9.63 -6.03
C ALA A 11 8.03 9.50 -7.36
N TRP A 12 8.99 10.38 -7.63
CA TRP A 12 9.81 10.38 -8.86
C TRP A 12 10.85 9.24 -8.88
N ALA A 13 10.50 8.09 -8.32
CA ALA A 13 11.23 6.84 -8.31
C ALA A 13 10.42 5.78 -9.08
N THR A 14 11.11 4.84 -9.72
CA THR A 14 10.51 3.59 -10.22
C THR A 14 9.58 3.01 -9.15
N GLY A 15 8.36 2.61 -9.54
CA GLY A 15 7.39 2.02 -8.62
C GLY A 15 7.95 0.78 -7.91
N PRO A 16 7.25 0.25 -6.89
CA PRO A 16 7.74 -0.91 -6.15
C PRO A 16 7.95 -2.11 -7.08
N THR A 17 9.06 -2.82 -6.91
CA THR A 17 9.36 -4.07 -7.62
C THR A 17 8.50 -5.22 -7.12
N ARG A 18 8.03 -5.14 -5.87
CA ARG A 18 7.12 -6.11 -5.27
C ARG A 18 6.17 -5.44 -4.29
N ALA A 19 4.92 -5.90 -4.27
CA ALA A 19 3.94 -5.56 -3.25
C ALA A 19 3.43 -6.84 -2.58
N VAL A 20 3.12 -6.74 -1.28
CA VAL A 20 2.44 -7.77 -0.49
C VAL A 20 1.31 -7.07 0.27
N PRO A 21 0.03 -7.42 0.06
CA PRO A 21 -0.47 -8.35 -0.97
C PRO A 21 -0.07 -7.93 -2.39
N ALA A 22 -0.05 -8.89 -3.32
CA ALA A 22 0.30 -8.61 -4.70
C ALA A 22 -0.78 -7.71 -5.36
N PRO A 23 -0.42 -6.95 -6.41
CA PRO A 23 -1.41 -6.22 -7.19
C PRO A 23 -2.51 -7.17 -7.69
N ASP A 24 -3.76 -6.71 -7.61
CA ASP A 24 -4.97 -7.47 -7.98
C ASP A 24 -5.23 -8.75 -7.17
N GLU A 25 -4.49 -8.99 -6.09
CA GLU A 25 -4.73 -10.12 -5.20
C GLU A 25 -6.03 -9.93 -4.41
N VAL A 26 -6.93 -10.92 -4.51
CA VAL A 26 -8.19 -10.93 -3.77
C VAL A 26 -7.99 -11.68 -2.46
N LEU A 27 -8.04 -10.95 -1.35
CA LEU A 27 -7.94 -11.53 -0.02
C LEU A 27 -9.31 -11.88 0.57
N SER A 28 -9.36 -12.94 1.37
CA SER A 28 -10.57 -13.33 2.12
C SER A 28 -10.74 -12.50 3.40
N THR A 29 -9.68 -11.87 3.88
CA THR A 29 -9.63 -11.04 5.10
C THR A 29 -8.67 -9.88 4.88
N SER A 30 -8.81 -8.81 5.67
CA SER A 30 -7.82 -7.72 5.66
C SER A 30 -6.44 -8.27 6.03
N PRO A 31 -5.35 -7.88 5.34
CA PRO A 31 -4.00 -8.29 5.73
C PRO A 31 -3.58 -7.54 7.00
N ASP A 32 -2.62 -8.10 7.76
CA ASP A 32 -2.07 -7.42 8.93
C ASP A 32 -1.13 -6.27 8.57
N GLU A 33 -0.52 -6.33 7.37
CA GLU A 33 0.40 -5.33 6.85
C GLU A 33 0.30 -5.24 5.31
N LEU A 34 0.53 -4.04 4.78
CA LEU A 34 0.85 -3.81 3.37
C LEU A 34 2.34 -3.50 3.27
N ARG A 35 3.05 -4.22 2.40
CA ARG A 35 4.49 -4.09 2.20
C ARG A 35 4.80 -3.79 0.74
N LEU A 36 5.56 -2.73 0.51
CA LEU A 36 6.08 -2.35 -0.80
C LEU A 36 7.60 -2.46 -0.77
N VAL A 37 8.19 -3.14 -1.74
CA VAL A 37 9.64 -3.30 -1.88
C VAL A 37 10.08 -2.57 -3.13
N PHE A 38 11.12 -1.75 -3.02
CA PHE A 38 11.68 -0.94 -4.08
C PHE A 38 13.03 -1.52 -4.54
N GLU A 39 13.52 -1.09 -5.70
CA GLU A 39 14.85 -1.49 -6.22
C GLU A 39 16.00 -0.74 -5.51
N ALA A 40 15.69 0.37 -4.86
CA ALA A 40 16.64 1.21 -4.15
C ALA A 40 16.05 1.66 -2.81
N PRO A 41 16.90 2.05 -1.84
CA PRO A 41 16.44 2.58 -0.57
C PRO A 41 15.50 3.78 -0.73
N VAL A 42 14.48 3.82 0.10
CA VAL A 42 13.50 4.92 0.20
C VAL A 42 13.85 5.73 1.44
N GLU A 43 13.87 7.06 1.34
CA GLU A 43 14.09 7.95 2.50
C GLU A 43 12.75 8.39 3.10
N GLU A 44 11.77 8.70 2.26
CA GLU A 44 10.43 9.15 2.65
C GLU A 44 9.39 8.54 1.70
N ALA A 45 8.21 8.19 2.23
CA ALA A 45 7.11 7.63 1.46
C ALA A 45 5.76 8.19 1.93
N GLU A 46 4.88 8.50 0.99
CA GLU A 46 3.47 8.81 1.24
C GLU A 46 2.61 7.72 0.60
N ILE A 47 1.75 7.06 1.40
CA ILE A 47 0.82 6.03 0.92
C ILE A 47 -0.61 6.50 1.15
N ARG A 48 -1.46 6.30 0.13
CA ARG A 48 -2.91 6.56 0.20
C ARG A 48 -3.66 5.28 -0.13
N LEU A 49 -4.63 4.92 0.69
CA LEU A 49 -5.55 3.82 0.43
C LEU A 49 -6.91 4.39 -0.01
N TYR A 50 -7.52 3.73 -0.98
CA TYR A 50 -8.87 4.06 -1.45
C TYR A 50 -9.79 2.87 -1.26
N GLY A 51 -10.98 3.14 -0.71
CA GLY A 51 -12.05 2.18 -0.62
C GLY A 51 -12.64 1.85 -2.00
N PRO A 52 -13.49 0.82 -2.07
CA PRO A 52 -14.05 0.36 -3.34
C PRO A 52 -15.09 1.34 -3.94
N ASP A 53 -15.55 2.31 -3.15
CA ASP A 53 -16.36 3.46 -3.57
C ASP A 53 -15.53 4.66 -4.05
N GLY A 54 -14.19 4.54 -4.00
CA GLY A 54 -13.25 5.62 -4.32
C GLY A 54 -13.03 6.61 -3.18
N ALA A 55 -13.62 6.40 -2.00
CA ALA A 55 -13.36 7.24 -0.84
C ALA A 55 -11.95 6.99 -0.29
N PRO A 56 -11.21 8.04 0.12
CA PRO A 56 -9.92 7.84 0.77
C PRO A 56 -10.14 7.16 2.13
N ILE A 57 -9.26 6.21 2.45
CA ILE A 57 -9.19 5.53 3.74
C ILE A 57 -7.94 6.04 4.45
N ASP A 58 -8.13 6.52 5.68
CA ASP A 58 -7.03 7.01 6.51
C ASP A 58 -6.08 5.85 6.88
N LEU A 59 -4.79 6.09 6.69
CA LEU A 59 -3.72 5.17 7.06
C LEU A 59 -2.85 5.80 8.16
N PRO A 60 -2.25 4.98 9.04
CA PRO A 60 -1.13 5.44 9.84
C PRO A 60 0.05 5.80 8.93
N PRO A 61 0.98 6.66 9.39
CA PRO A 61 2.21 6.94 8.66
C PRO A 61 2.97 5.65 8.31
N PRO A 62 3.46 5.50 7.06
CA PRO A 62 4.23 4.33 6.68
C PRO A 62 5.57 4.32 7.41
N THR A 63 6.05 3.12 7.72
CA THR A 63 7.41 2.89 8.21
C THR A 63 8.30 2.57 7.03
N VAL A 64 9.43 3.26 6.94
CA VAL A 64 10.44 3.03 5.90
C VAL A 64 11.64 2.32 6.52
N ASP A 65 12.01 1.18 5.95
CA ASP A 65 13.14 0.35 6.34
C ASP A 65 13.97 -0.03 5.10
N GLY A 66 14.93 0.84 4.77
CA GLY A 66 15.76 0.69 3.58
C GLY A 66 14.94 0.67 2.30
N GLU A 67 14.94 -0.47 1.60
CA GLU A 67 14.18 -0.69 0.36
C GLU A 67 12.71 -1.04 0.59
N THR A 68 12.29 -1.20 1.85
CA THR A 68 10.95 -1.66 2.20
C THR A 68 10.14 -0.56 2.84
N VAL A 69 8.92 -0.37 2.36
CA VAL A 69 7.91 0.48 2.99
C VAL A 69 6.79 -0.40 3.53
N VAL A 70 6.50 -0.27 4.82
CA VAL A 70 5.46 -1.04 5.52
C VAL A 70 4.38 -0.09 6.02
N VAL A 71 3.12 -0.42 5.79
CA VAL A 71 1.99 0.30 6.37
C VAL A 71 1.00 -0.69 6.96
N ALA A 72 0.57 -0.43 8.19
CA ALA A 72 -0.51 -1.19 8.80
C ALA A 72 -1.84 -0.73 8.19
N PRO A 73 -2.62 -1.60 7.53
CA PRO A 73 -3.94 -1.24 7.06
C PRO A 73 -4.88 -1.02 8.27
N PRO A 74 -5.88 -0.14 8.13
CA PRO A 74 -6.89 0.05 9.16
C PRO A 74 -7.78 -1.19 9.25
N GLU A 75 -8.44 -1.39 10.38
CA GLU A 75 -9.46 -2.42 10.50
C GLU A 75 -10.64 -2.09 9.58
N LEU A 76 -10.71 -2.80 8.45
CA LEU A 76 -11.84 -2.76 7.54
C LEU A 76 -12.89 -3.72 8.11
N GLY A 77 -13.77 -3.17 8.96
CA GLY A 77 -14.83 -3.90 9.66
C GLY A 77 -15.86 -4.56 8.74
#